data_AF-A0A2H0BED0-F1
#
_entry.id   AF-A0A2H0BED0-F1
#
_cell.length_a   1.000
_cell.length_b   1.000
_cell.length_c   1.000
_cell.angle_alpha   90.00
_cell.angle_beta   90.00
_cell.angle_gamma   90.00
#
_symmetry.space_group_name_H-M   'P 1'
#
loop_
_entity.id
_entity.type
_entity.pdbx_description
1 polymer ?
#
loop_
_entity_poly.entity_id
_entity_poly.type
_entity_poly.pdbx_seq_one_letter_code
_entity_poly.pdbx_strand_id
1 'polypeptide(L)'
;MKNNTAIVLILLSVGLFYTFSNGQYKDVQEIQAVANEYRNVLGSASDVVQLRDNLMVTYNMFPVEEIDRINKILPDNIDTVELALDLDTMASAHDISIKSVQTTMNKGDSRGLIVLPENAGVYEKATISISFVSNYENFMRLIADIERSLRIMDIKQISFQANDSGLYEYKISAETYWLK
;
A
#
# COMPACT_ATOMS: atom_id res chain seq x y z
N MET A 1 86.00 19.67 20.22
CA MET A 1 84.87 20.18 19.39
C MET A 1 84.26 19.07 18.51
N LYS A 2 83.90 17.92 19.09
CA LYS A 2 83.40 16.74 18.33
C LYS A 2 82.02 16.22 18.80
N ASN A 3 81.50 16.73 19.93
CA ASN A 3 80.19 16.36 20.48
C ASN A 3 79.04 17.23 19.95
N ASN A 4 79.28 18.50 19.59
CA ASN A 4 78.23 19.39 19.10
C ASN A 4 77.75 19.00 17.70
N THR A 5 78.63 18.46 16.85
CA THR A 5 78.27 17.96 15.51
C THR A 5 77.37 16.73 15.57
N ALA A 6 77.54 15.86 16.57
CA ALA A 6 76.68 14.69 16.78
C ALA A 6 75.27 15.09 17.22
N ILE A 7 75.14 16.07 18.13
CA ILE A 7 73.84 16.58 18.59
C ILE A 7 73.08 17.27 17.44
N VAL A 8 73.78 18.05 16.61
CA VAL A 8 73.17 18.70 15.44
C VAL A 8 72.67 17.67 14.43
N LEU A 9 73.43 16.59 14.17
CA LEU A 9 73.00 15.52 13.26
C LEU A 9 71.76 14.76 13.78
N ILE A 10 71.66 14.52 15.10
CA ILE A 10 70.47 13.88 15.69
C ILE A 10 69.25 14.80 15.58
N LEU A 11 69.39 16.09 15.89
CA LEU A 11 68.30 17.06 15.75
C LEU A 11 67.86 17.22 14.29
N LEU A 12 68.78 17.15 13.34
CA LEU A 12 68.48 17.22 11.91
C LEU A 12 67.76 15.96 11.42
N SER A 13 68.11 14.79 11.96
CA SER A 13 67.40 13.53 11.70
C SER A 13 65.97 13.54 12.24
N VAL A 14 65.76 14.06 13.46
CA VAL A 14 64.43 14.20 14.06
C VAL A 14 63.59 15.23 13.30
N GLY A 15 64.21 16.34 12.89
CA GLY A 15 63.55 17.37 12.07
C GLY A 15 63.09 16.83 10.72
N LEU A 16 63.95 16.11 9.99
CA LEU A 16 63.59 15.50 8.70
C LEU A 16 62.55 14.39 8.83
N PHE A 17 62.59 13.61 9.91
CA PHE A 17 61.56 12.60 10.18
C PHE A 17 60.18 13.27 10.39
N TYR A 18 60.13 14.36 11.15
CA TYR A 18 58.86 15.04 11.42
C TYR A 18 58.32 15.83 10.22
N THR A 19 59.20 16.41 9.38
CA THR A 19 58.78 17.19 8.21
C THR A 19 58.42 16.31 7.01
N PHE A 20 59.12 15.19 6.79
CA PHE A 20 58.91 14.33 5.62
C PHE A 20 58.04 13.10 5.91
N SER A 21 58.15 12.49 7.10
CA SER A 21 57.40 11.27 7.41
C SER A 21 55.95 11.57 7.81
N ASN A 22 55.70 12.66 8.56
CA ASN A 22 54.37 12.99 9.06
C ASN A 22 53.36 13.37 7.94
N GLY A 23 53.84 13.90 6.81
CA GLY A 23 52.99 14.19 5.64
C GLY A 23 52.45 12.92 4.98
N GLN A 24 53.35 11.97 4.70
CA GLN A 24 52.99 10.71 4.05
C GLN A 24 52.08 9.81 4.91
N TYR A 25 52.22 9.85 6.24
CA TYR A 25 51.33 9.12 7.16
C TYR A 25 49.89 9.67 7.14
N LYS A 26 49.72 10.99 6.96
CA LYS A 26 48.40 11.61 6.87
C LYS A 26 47.72 11.28 5.54
N ASP A 27 48.46 11.32 4.44
CA ASP A 27 47.93 11.00 3.11
C ASP A 27 47.47 9.52 3.04
N VAL A 28 48.22 8.60 3.67
CA VAL A 28 47.83 7.18 3.76
C VAL A 28 46.61 6.99 4.66
N GLN A 29 46.51 7.71 5.78
CA GLN A 29 45.33 7.67 6.64
C GLN A 29 44.07 8.22 5.93
N GLU A 30 44.21 9.27 5.13
CA GLU A 30 43.12 9.85 4.35
C GLU A 30 42.64 8.87 3.27
N ILE A 31 43.56 8.27 2.50
CA ILE A 31 43.23 7.26 1.49
C ILE A 31 42.58 6.02 2.13
N GLN A 32 43.03 5.63 3.33
CA GLN A 32 42.48 4.48 4.05
C GLN A 32 41.11 4.77 4.67
N ALA A 33 40.84 6.01 5.08
CA ALA A 33 39.52 6.47 5.51
C ALA A 33 38.52 6.44 4.34
N VAL A 34 38.94 6.95 3.19
CA VAL A 34 38.14 6.91 1.94
C VAL A 34 37.87 5.46 1.51
N ALA A 35 38.88 4.59 1.56
CA ALA A 35 38.70 3.17 1.24
C ALA A 35 37.74 2.44 2.20
N ASN A 36 37.72 2.82 3.49
CA ASN A 36 36.77 2.27 4.45
C ASN A 36 35.34 2.79 4.22
N GLU A 37 35.17 4.05 3.82
CA GLU A 37 33.88 4.62 3.45
C GLU A 37 33.28 3.90 2.23
N TYR A 38 34.09 3.66 1.18
CA TYR A 38 33.66 2.86 0.03
C TYR A 38 33.28 1.42 0.41
N ARG A 39 34.01 0.77 1.33
CA ARG A 39 33.64 -0.58 1.81
C ARG A 39 32.33 -0.57 2.60
N ASN A 40 32.04 0.47 3.38
CA ASN A 40 30.76 0.60 4.08
C ASN A 40 29.60 0.78 3.09
N VAL A 41 29.78 1.58 2.03
CA VAL A 41 28.77 1.74 0.96
C VAL A 41 28.52 0.42 0.21
N LEU A 42 29.57 -0.37 -0.04
CA LEU A 42 29.46 -1.71 -0.63
C LEU A 42 28.73 -2.70 0.29
N GLY A 43 28.92 -2.61 1.61
CA GLY A 43 28.17 -3.39 2.59
C GLY A 43 26.68 -3.07 2.55
N SER A 44 26.33 -1.77 2.60
CA SER A 44 24.93 -1.32 2.53
C SER A 44 24.25 -1.68 1.21
N ALA A 45 24.98 -1.70 0.09
CA ALA A 45 24.43 -2.16 -1.19
C ALA A 45 24.08 -3.66 -1.17
N SER A 46 24.87 -4.49 -0.48
CA SER A 46 24.59 -5.91 -0.30
C SER A 46 23.33 -6.14 0.55
N ASP A 47 23.13 -5.33 1.60
CA ASP A 47 21.94 -5.42 2.46
C ASP A 47 20.66 -5.06 1.68
N VAL A 48 20.72 -4.07 0.79
CA VAL A 48 19.60 -3.71 -0.10
C VAL A 48 19.29 -4.81 -1.10
N VAL A 49 20.31 -5.49 -1.64
CA VAL A 49 20.11 -6.64 -2.55
C VAL A 49 19.48 -7.81 -1.80
N GLN A 50 19.92 -8.12 -0.58
CA GLN A 50 19.29 -9.16 0.25
C GLN A 50 17.84 -8.83 0.61
N LEU A 51 17.55 -7.57 0.96
CA LEU A 51 16.18 -7.14 1.22
C LEU A 51 15.31 -7.28 -0.04
N ARG A 52 15.83 -6.88 -1.21
CA ARG A 52 15.13 -7.03 -2.49
C ARG A 52 14.91 -8.50 -2.84
N ASP A 53 15.90 -9.36 -2.65
CA ASP A 53 15.78 -10.79 -2.95
C ASP A 53 14.78 -11.47 -1.98
N ASN A 54 14.78 -11.10 -0.69
CA ASN A 54 13.78 -11.56 0.27
C ASN A 54 12.37 -11.08 -0.07
N LEU A 55 12.21 -9.82 -0.51
CA LEU A 55 10.92 -9.29 -0.96
C LEU A 55 10.47 -9.95 -2.26
N MET A 56 11.38 -10.27 -3.19
CA MET A 56 11.07 -10.96 -4.44
C MET A 56 10.68 -12.41 -4.21
N VAL A 57 11.34 -13.09 -3.26
CA VAL A 57 10.97 -14.43 -2.81
C VAL A 57 9.62 -14.42 -2.08
N THR A 58 9.34 -13.39 -1.27
CA THR A 58 8.03 -13.19 -0.63
C THR A 58 6.93 -12.88 -1.66
N TYR A 59 7.23 -12.05 -2.67
CA TYR A 59 6.32 -11.73 -3.77
C TYR A 59 6.00 -12.97 -4.62
N ASN A 60 7.01 -13.79 -4.92
CA ASN A 60 6.86 -15.04 -5.66
C ASN A 60 6.23 -16.19 -4.83
N MET A 61 6.10 -16.02 -3.50
CA MET A 61 5.36 -16.94 -2.64
C MET A 61 3.85 -16.68 -2.66
N PHE A 62 3.38 -15.55 -3.21
CA PHE A 62 1.96 -15.33 -3.45
C PHE A 62 1.55 -16.02 -4.75
N PRO A 63 0.64 -17.02 -4.72
CA PRO A 63 0.05 -17.56 -5.91
C PRO A 63 -0.63 -16.44 -6.71
N VAL A 64 -0.53 -16.45 -8.04
CA VAL A 64 -1.20 -15.47 -8.92
C VAL A 64 -2.72 -15.42 -8.63
N GLU A 65 -3.29 -16.55 -8.22
CA GLU A 65 -4.68 -16.70 -7.77
C GLU A 65 -5.03 -15.86 -6.52
N GLU A 66 -4.08 -15.68 -5.60
CA GLU A 66 -4.27 -14.84 -4.41
C GLU A 66 -4.13 -13.35 -4.75
N ILE A 67 -3.28 -12.99 -5.71
CA ILE A 67 -3.16 -11.62 -6.22
C ILE A 67 -4.47 -11.21 -6.92
N ASP A 68 -5.04 -12.07 -7.75
CA ASP A 68 -6.35 -11.83 -8.39
C ASP A 68 -7.46 -11.72 -7.35
N ARG A 69 -7.43 -12.54 -6.28
CA ARG A 69 -8.36 -12.40 -5.15
C ARG A 69 -8.18 -11.07 -4.43
N ILE A 70 -6.96 -10.63 -4.16
CA ILE A 70 -6.68 -9.35 -3.49
C ILE A 70 -7.16 -8.17 -4.35
N ASN A 71 -6.88 -8.19 -5.65
CA ASN A 71 -7.38 -7.18 -6.59
C ASN A 71 -8.91 -7.16 -6.65
N LYS A 72 -9.57 -8.32 -6.46
CA LYS A 72 -11.03 -8.41 -6.37
C LYS A 72 -11.59 -7.92 -5.03
N ILE A 73 -10.85 -8.10 -3.94
CA ILE A 73 -11.21 -7.62 -2.59
C ILE A 73 -11.09 -6.09 -2.52
N LEU A 74 -10.02 -5.54 -3.09
CA LEU A 74 -9.65 -4.14 -2.98
C LEU A 74 -9.13 -3.61 -4.33
N PRO A 75 -10.02 -3.34 -5.28
CA PRO A 75 -9.60 -2.87 -6.60
C PRO A 75 -9.02 -1.47 -6.54
N ASP A 76 -8.04 -1.19 -7.41
CA ASP A 76 -7.39 0.13 -7.54
C ASP A 76 -8.39 1.23 -7.98
N ASN A 77 -9.49 0.83 -8.61
CA ASN A 77 -10.57 1.71 -9.04
C ASN A 77 -11.94 1.03 -8.89
N ILE A 78 -12.98 1.84 -8.67
CA ILE A 78 -14.36 1.34 -8.75
C ILE A 78 -14.90 1.61 -10.14
N ASP A 79 -15.02 0.56 -10.96
CA ASP A 79 -15.94 0.55 -12.08
C ASP A 79 -17.36 0.28 -11.54
N THR A 80 -18.19 1.32 -11.57
CA THR A 80 -19.58 1.25 -11.09
C THR A 80 -20.46 0.40 -12.01
N VAL A 81 -20.07 0.23 -13.27
CA VAL A 81 -20.80 -0.61 -14.24
C VAL A 81 -20.53 -2.08 -13.95
N GLU A 82 -19.27 -2.45 -13.74
CA GLU A 82 -18.90 -3.82 -13.39
C GLU A 82 -19.54 -4.25 -12.06
N LEU A 83 -19.52 -3.37 -11.05
CA LEU A 83 -20.18 -3.63 -9.78
C LEU A 83 -21.70 -3.78 -9.92
N ALA A 84 -22.34 -2.95 -10.73
CA ALA A 84 -23.77 -3.08 -11.00
C ALA A 84 -24.09 -4.39 -11.73
N LEU A 85 -23.23 -4.82 -12.67
CA LEU A 85 -23.37 -6.08 -13.39
C LEU A 85 -23.18 -7.28 -12.46
N ASP A 86 -22.16 -7.28 -11.60
CA ASP A 86 -21.93 -8.33 -10.61
C ASP A 86 -23.15 -8.48 -9.69
N LEU A 87 -23.70 -7.37 -9.20
CA LEU A 87 -24.91 -7.39 -8.37
C LEU A 87 -26.13 -7.90 -9.14
N ASP A 88 -26.29 -7.54 -10.41
CA ASP A 88 -27.39 -8.01 -11.26
C ASP A 88 -27.29 -9.52 -11.55
N THR A 89 -26.08 -10.03 -11.80
CA THR A 89 -25.86 -11.48 -11.97
C THR A 89 -26.15 -12.26 -10.69
N MET A 90 -25.76 -11.74 -9.52
CA MET A 90 -26.09 -12.34 -8.21
C MET A 90 -27.60 -12.32 -7.93
N ALA A 91 -28.27 -11.21 -8.23
CA ALA A 91 -29.72 -11.08 -8.06
C ALA A 91 -30.48 -12.03 -9.02
N SER A 92 -30.04 -12.11 -10.27
CA SER A 92 -30.62 -12.98 -11.28
C SER A 92 -30.53 -14.47 -10.90
N ALA A 93 -29.51 -14.87 -10.15
CA ALA A 93 -29.37 -16.25 -9.65
C ALA A 93 -30.49 -16.66 -8.67
N HIS A 94 -31.20 -15.70 -8.07
CA HIS A 94 -32.31 -15.91 -7.14
C HIS A 94 -33.66 -15.43 -7.69
N ASP A 95 -33.80 -15.32 -9.01
CA ASP A 95 -34.98 -14.79 -9.70
C ASP A 95 -35.35 -13.34 -9.27
N ILE A 96 -34.35 -12.56 -8.84
CA ILE A 96 -34.53 -11.15 -8.43
C ILE A 96 -34.13 -10.25 -9.60
N SER A 97 -35.05 -9.41 -10.07
CA SER A 97 -34.74 -8.37 -11.04
C SER A 97 -34.45 -7.03 -10.35
N ILE A 98 -33.26 -6.49 -10.57
CA ILE A 98 -32.86 -5.19 -10.04
C ILE A 98 -33.58 -4.08 -10.81
N LYS A 99 -34.30 -3.21 -10.10
CA LYS A 99 -34.98 -2.04 -10.68
C LYS A 99 -34.04 -0.88 -10.89
N SER A 100 -33.11 -0.65 -9.96
CA SER A 100 -32.15 0.44 -10.05
C SER A 100 -30.92 0.17 -9.21
N VAL A 101 -29.76 0.56 -9.74
CA VAL A 101 -28.48 0.65 -9.04
C VAL A 101 -28.01 2.09 -9.13
N GLN A 102 -27.76 2.72 -7.98
CA GLN A 102 -27.26 4.08 -7.88
C GLN A 102 -25.95 4.03 -7.12
N THR A 103 -24.88 4.59 -7.68
CA THR A 103 -23.59 4.68 -6.99
C THR A 103 -23.23 6.14 -6.77
N THR A 104 -23.11 6.52 -5.50
CA THR A 104 -22.67 7.84 -5.07
C THR A 104 -21.27 7.72 -4.51
N MET A 105 -20.27 8.25 -5.23
CA MET A 105 -18.92 8.39 -4.68
C MET A 105 -18.92 9.57 -3.72
N ASN A 106 -18.68 9.30 -2.43
CA ASN A 106 -18.43 10.36 -1.46
C ASN A 106 -16.98 10.81 -1.63
N LYS A 107 -16.71 11.55 -2.72
CA LYS A 107 -15.50 12.38 -2.76
C LYS A 107 -15.67 13.39 -1.65
N GLY A 108 -14.95 13.19 -0.54
CA GLY A 108 -14.98 14.10 0.60
C GLY A 108 -14.94 15.53 0.09
N ASP A 109 -15.93 16.32 0.49
CA ASP A 109 -16.20 17.68 0.00
C ASP A 109 -14.94 18.54 0.14
N SER A 110 -14.09 18.49 -0.88
CA SER A 110 -12.82 19.20 -0.94
C SER A 110 -13.02 20.49 -1.73
N ARG A 111 -14.13 21.18 -1.49
CA ARG A 111 -14.37 22.55 -1.97
C ARG A 111 -14.05 23.60 -0.90
N GLY A 112 -12.88 23.47 -0.25
CA GLY A 112 -12.35 24.59 0.53
C GLY A 112 -11.57 24.28 1.80
N LEU A 113 -11.23 23.04 2.10
CA LEU A 113 -10.35 22.72 3.23
C LEU A 113 -9.05 22.12 2.72
N ILE A 114 -7.95 22.84 2.98
CA ILE A 114 -6.59 22.36 2.78
C ILE A 114 -6.40 21.19 3.76
N VAL A 115 -6.51 19.96 3.26
CA VAL A 115 -6.25 18.77 4.06
C VAL A 115 -4.74 18.64 4.21
N LEU A 116 -4.23 18.73 5.44
CA LEU A 116 -2.84 18.40 5.77
C LEU A 116 -2.51 16.99 5.22
N PRO A 117 -1.29 16.75 4.69
CA PRO A 117 -0.91 15.46 4.09
C PRO A 117 -0.97 14.26 5.06
N GLU A 118 -1.18 14.50 6.36
CA GLU A 118 -1.35 13.48 7.39
C GLU A 118 -2.77 12.87 7.43
N ASN A 119 -3.76 13.50 6.78
CA ASN A 119 -5.16 13.02 6.69
C ASN A 119 -5.60 12.77 5.24
N ALA A 120 -4.65 12.55 4.32
CA ALA A 120 -5.00 11.95 3.03
C ALA A 120 -5.51 10.54 3.33
N GLY A 121 -6.84 10.37 3.37
CA GLY A 121 -7.46 9.08 3.62
C GLY A 121 -6.83 8.03 2.71
N VAL A 122 -6.26 7.00 3.34
CA VAL A 122 -5.62 5.87 2.65
C VAL A 122 -6.62 5.10 1.78
N TYR A 123 -7.93 5.36 1.99
CA TYR A 123 -9.03 4.76 1.26
C TYR A 123 -10.12 5.79 0.93
N GLU A 124 -10.85 5.53 -0.15
CA GLU A 124 -12.08 6.23 -0.53
C GLU A 124 -13.31 5.33 -0.32
N LYS A 125 -14.50 5.95 -0.27
CA LYS A 125 -15.78 5.26 -0.02
C LYS A 125 -16.82 5.58 -1.09
N ALA A 126 -17.61 4.57 -1.47
CA ALA A 126 -18.74 4.73 -2.37
C ALA A 126 -19.97 4.08 -1.73
N THR A 127 -21.08 4.81 -1.77
CA THR A 127 -22.37 4.31 -1.35
C THR A 127 -23.11 3.80 -2.57
N ILE A 128 -23.54 2.54 -2.52
CA ILE A 128 -24.30 1.86 -3.55
C ILE A 128 -25.71 1.67 -3.00
N SER A 129 -26.70 2.15 -3.73
CA SER A 129 -28.11 1.95 -3.42
C SER A 129 -28.76 1.09 -4.50
N ILE A 130 -29.34 -0.04 -4.08
CA ILE A 130 -29.96 -1.02 -4.96
C ILE A 130 -31.44 -1.12 -4.59
N SER A 131 -32.33 -1.13 -5.57
CA SER A 131 -33.76 -1.39 -5.36
C SER A 131 -34.23 -2.57 -6.20
N PHE A 132 -34.99 -3.49 -5.62
CA PHE A 132 -35.55 -4.67 -6.30
C PHE A 132 -36.85 -5.13 -5.64
N VAL A 133 -37.59 -6.00 -6.32
CA VAL A 133 -38.81 -6.63 -5.76
C VAL A 133 -38.59 -8.13 -5.65
N SER A 134 -38.83 -8.68 -4.47
CA SER A 134 -38.65 -10.10 -4.20
C SER A 134 -39.48 -10.58 -3.01
N ASN A 135 -39.59 -11.90 -2.83
CA ASN A 135 -40.08 -12.47 -1.59
C ASN A 135 -38.98 -12.45 -0.51
N TYR A 136 -39.35 -12.70 0.75
CA TYR A 136 -38.41 -12.68 1.88
C TYR A 136 -37.34 -13.78 1.80
N GLU A 137 -37.69 -14.98 1.30
CA GLU A 137 -36.75 -16.10 1.21
C GLU A 137 -35.61 -15.81 0.23
N ASN A 138 -35.93 -15.35 -0.97
CA ASN A 138 -34.95 -15.00 -2.00
C ASN A 138 -34.12 -13.79 -1.56
N PHE A 139 -34.73 -12.82 -0.86
CA PHE A 139 -33.99 -11.71 -0.25
C PHE A 139 -32.92 -12.20 0.73
N MET A 140 -33.25 -13.12 1.64
CA MET A 140 -32.28 -13.68 2.58
C MET A 140 -31.14 -14.43 1.87
N ARG A 141 -31.44 -15.15 0.78
CA ARG A 141 -30.40 -15.82 -0.03
C ARG A 141 -29.46 -14.82 -0.71
N LEU A 142 -30.01 -13.73 -1.26
CA LEU A 142 -29.22 -12.65 -1.86
C LEU A 142 -28.27 -12.02 -0.83
N ILE A 143 -28.77 -11.73 0.39
CA ILE A 143 -27.93 -11.19 1.46
C ILE A 143 -26.81 -12.17 1.84
N ALA A 144 -27.11 -13.47 1.95
CA ALA A 144 -26.10 -14.48 2.25
C ALA A 144 -25.00 -14.57 1.17
N ASP A 145 -25.35 -14.35 -0.09
CA ASP A 145 -24.38 -14.31 -1.19
C ASP A 145 -23.56 -13.02 -1.19
N ILE A 146 -24.18 -11.88 -0.87
CA ILE A 146 -23.48 -10.60 -0.69
C ILE A 146 -22.47 -10.70 0.46
N GLU A 147 -22.83 -11.33 1.58
CA GLU A 147 -21.93 -11.56 2.73
C GLU A 147 -20.76 -12.51 2.38
N ARG A 148 -20.96 -13.42 1.42
CA ARG A 148 -19.92 -14.34 0.93
C ARG A 148 -19.08 -13.76 -0.20
N SER A 149 -19.45 -12.57 -0.70
CA SER A 149 -18.72 -11.91 -1.77
C SER A 149 -17.32 -11.52 -1.31
N LEU A 150 -16.36 -11.58 -2.24
CA LEU A 150 -14.97 -11.21 -1.96
C LEU A 150 -14.78 -9.70 -1.72
N ARG A 151 -15.73 -8.86 -2.13
CA ARG A 151 -15.59 -7.40 -2.02
C ARG A 151 -16.02 -6.92 -0.64
N ILE A 152 -15.21 -6.06 -0.01
CA ILE A 152 -15.57 -5.45 1.29
C ILE A 152 -16.76 -4.50 1.07
N MET A 153 -17.95 -4.97 1.43
CA MET A 153 -19.20 -4.21 1.39
C MET A 153 -19.85 -4.21 2.77
N ASP A 154 -20.23 -3.03 3.25
CA ASP A 154 -20.92 -2.86 4.52
C ASP A 154 -22.34 -2.34 4.29
N ILE A 155 -23.36 -3.08 4.72
CA ILE A 155 -24.76 -2.69 4.55
C ILE A 155 -25.13 -1.64 5.59
N LYS A 156 -25.35 -0.40 5.16
CA LYS A 156 -25.70 0.72 6.03
C LYS A 156 -27.19 0.82 6.31
N GLN A 157 -28.02 0.51 5.32
CA GLN A 157 -29.46 0.67 5.45
C GLN A 157 -30.21 -0.35 4.60
N ILE A 158 -31.26 -0.93 5.20
CA ILE A 158 -32.22 -1.77 4.49
C ILE A 158 -33.61 -1.16 4.74
N SER A 159 -34.33 -0.89 3.67
CA SER A 159 -35.73 -0.47 3.71
C SER A 159 -36.54 -1.47 2.89
N PHE A 160 -37.72 -1.83 3.39
CA PHE A 160 -38.64 -2.69 2.67
C PHE A 160 -40.05 -2.12 2.73
N GLN A 161 -40.83 -2.33 1.67
CA GLN A 161 -42.22 -1.95 1.60
C GLN A 161 -43.06 -3.19 1.31
N ALA A 162 -43.98 -3.48 2.23
CA ALA A 162 -44.84 -4.64 2.14
C ALA A 162 -46.04 -4.39 1.23
N ASN A 163 -46.41 -5.38 0.42
CA ASN A 163 -47.69 -5.43 -0.28
C ASN A 163 -48.44 -6.72 0.08
N ASP A 164 -49.75 -6.74 -0.20
CA ASP A 164 -50.62 -7.88 0.09
C ASP A 164 -50.37 -9.09 -0.84
N SER A 165 -49.45 -8.96 -1.81
CA SER A 165 -49.15 -9.98 -2.81
C SER A 165 -47.99 -10.91 -2.42
N GLY A 166 -47.37 -10.69 -1.24
CA GLY A 166 -46.21 -11.47 -0.79
C GLY A 166 -44.90 -11.13 -1.49
N LEU A 167 -44.87 -10.04 -2.27
CA LEU A 167 -43.69 -9.51 -2.96
C LEU A 167 -43.31 -8.16 -2.38
N TYR A 168 -42.14 -8.06 -1.77
CA TYR A 168 -41.73 -6.86 -1.08
C TYR A 168 -40.77 -6.05 -1.94
N GLU A 169 -40.93 -4.72 -1.94
CA GLU A 169 -39.96 -3.83 -2.55
C GLU A 169 -38.86 -3.54 -1.54
N TYR A 170 -37.65 -4.00 -1.85
CA TYR A 170 -36.47 -3.82 -1.03
C TYR A 170 -35.60 -2.70 -1.61
N LYS A 171 -35.03 -1.90 -0.71
CA LYS A 171 -34.01 -0.91 -1.00
C LYS A 171 -32.85 -1.09 -0.02
N ILE A 172 -31.68 -1.40 -0.56
CA ILE A 172 -30.46 -1.62 0.22
C ILE A 172 -29.48 -0.48 -0.10
N SER A 173 -28.85 0.06 0.93
CA SER A 173 -27.72 0.97 0.80
C SER A 173 -26.49 0.32 1.44
N ALA A 174 -25.45 0.10 0.66
CA ALA A 174 -24.18 -0.50 1.07
C ALA A 174 -23.01 0.44 0.78
N GLU A 175 -21.99 0.43 1.61
CA GLU A 175 -20.73 1.13 1.39
C GLU A 175 -19.64 0.15 0.95
N THR A 176 -18.91 0.48 -0.10
CA THR A 176 -17.69 -0.22 -0.53
C THR A 176 -16.48 0.68 -0.38
N TYR A 177 -15.31 0.07 -0.20
CA TYR A 177 -14.03 0.73 0.10
C TYR A 177 -12.98 0.39 -0.97
N TRP A 178 -12.09 1.34 -1.31
CA TRP A 178 -10.91 1.12 -2.18
C TRP A 178 -9.74 1.98 -1.72
N LEU A 179 -8.52 1.61 -2.13
CA LEU A 179 -7.29 2.37 -1.81
C LEU A 179 -7.13 3.56 -2.76
N LYS A 180 -6.48 4.61 -2.26
CA LYS A 180 -6.11 5.80 -3.03
C LYS A 180 -4.72 5.69 -3.64
#